data_AF-A0A949HRC4-F1
#
_entry.id   AF-A0A949HRC4-F1
#
_cell.length_a   1.000
_cell.length_b   1.000
_cell.length_c   1.000
_cell.angle_alpha   90.00
_cell.angle_beta   90.00
_cell.angle_gamma   90.00
#
_symmetry.space_group_name_H-M   'P 1'
#
loop_
_entity.id
_entity.type
_entity.pdbx_description
1 polymer ?
#
loop_
_entity_poly.entity_id
_entity_poly.type
_entity_poly.pdbx_seq_one_letter_code
_entity_poly.pdbx_strand_id
1 'polypeptide(L)'
;GGGGAWIFGDIAGVNRILANLYYKPADGYSSTEGIRINGRAFLYTSIGVNYGNVGDSMLVKVIKPLSDFYPDAVDDYFTSVSKSQPTTLDILANDRFKGFATRQDELRVDITPWEHSDATITWDPVRRKVTYEPGFIGAYGLRPGDQFAYTIRTPDGQATQGIVTVIHEGAM
;
A
#
# COMPACT_ATOMS: atom_id res chain seq x y z
N GLY A 1 -2.25 -0.65 -24.54
CA GLY A 1 -1.30 -0.82 -25.66
C GLY A 1 -0.15 -1.69 -25.19
N GLY A 2 0.22 -2.70 -25.96
CA GLY A 2 1.38 -3.55 -25.61
C GLY A 2 2.68 -2.82 -25.92
N GLY A 3 3.66 -2.91 -25.01
CA GLY A 3 5.05 -2.52 -25.27
C GLY A 3 5.84 -3.70 -25.84
N GLY A 4 6.85 -3.43 -26.65
CA GLY A 4 7.78 -4.43 -27.19
C GLY A 4 9.21 -3.93 -27.13
N ALA A 5 10.15 -4.85 -26.94
CA ALA A 5 11.59 -4.57 -27.00
C ALA A 5 12.23 -5.55 -27.99
N TRP A 6 13.16 -5.03 -28.80
CA TRP A 6 13.96 -5.84 -29.72
C TRP A 6 15.37 -5.97 -29.18
N ILE A 7 15.90 -7.19 -29.20
CA ILE A 7 17.27 -7.51 -28.78
C ILE A 7 17.95 -8.18 -29.97
N PHE A 8 19.13 -7.69 -30.34
CA PHE A 8 19.94 -8.20 -31.45
C PHE A 8 21.35 -8.52 -30.96
N GLY A 9 21.98 -9.55 -31.52
CA GLY A 9 23.35 -9.94 -31.19
C GLY A 9 23.63 -11.41 -31.54
N ASP A 10 24.82 -11.87 -31.19
CA ASP A 10 25.11 -13.30 -31.21
C ASP A 10 24.31 -14.05 -30.12
N ILE A 11 24.24 -15.38 -30.24
CA ILE A 11 23.45 -16.24 -29.34
C ILE A 11 23.92 -16.07 -27.88
N ALA A 12 25.23 -15.94 -27.64
CA ALA A 12 25.77 -15.84 -26.29
C ALA A 12 25.40 -14.52 -25.61
N GLY A 13 25.41 -13.41 -26.36
CA GLY A 13 25.01 -12.09 -25.91
C GLY A 13 23.51 -12.00 -25.63
N VAL A 14 22.69 -12.51 -26.54
CA VAL A 14 21.23 -12.57 -26.34
C VAL A 14 20.87 -13.40 -25.11
N ASN A 15 21.48 -14.58 -24.95
CA ASN A 15 21.23 -15.44 -23.78
C ASN A 15 21.58 -14.74 -22.46
N ARG A 16 22.68 -13.97 -22.42
CA ARG A 16 23.09 -13.23 -21.22
C ARG A 16 22.08 -12.15 -20.81
N ILE A 17 21.49 -11.46 -21.79
CA ILE A 17 20.47 -10.44 -21.54
C ILE A 17 19.19 -11.08 -21.02
N LEU A 18 18.74 -12.17 -21.67
CA LEU A 18 17.52 -12.88 -21.27
C LEU A 18 17.63 -13.52 -19.88
N ALA A 19 18.81 -14.02 -19.51
CA ALA A 19 19.04 -14.64 -18.21
C ALA A 19 18.79 -13.70 -17.01
N ASN A 20 18.84 -12.37 -17.22
CA ASN A 20 18.65 -11.38 -16.16
C ASN A 20 17.33 -10.60 -16.32
N LEU A 21 16.46 -10.98 -17.25
CA LEU A 21 15.20 -10.29 -17.46
C LEU A 21 14.21 -10.64 -16.35
N TYR A 22 13.91 -9.67 -15.50
CA TYR A 22 12.96 -9.81 -14.39
C TYR A 22 11.87 -8.73 -14.50
N TYR A 23 10.61 -9.15 -14.39
CA TYR A 23 9.46 -8.25 -14.32
C TYR A 23 8.95 -8.18 -12.87
N LYS A 24 8.91 -6.96 -12.32
CA LYS A 24 8.30 -6.68 -11.01
C LYS A 24 7.02 -5.86 -11.22
N PRO A 25 5.83 -6.41 -10.98
CA PRO A 25 4.62 -5.62 -10.98
C PRO A 25 4.59 -4.65 -9.78
N ALA A 26 3.72 -3.65 -9.82
CA ALA A 26 3.43 -2.82 -8.65
C ALA A 26 2.85 -3.66 -7.51
N ASP A 27 3.06 -3.22 -6.26
CA ASP A 27 2.49 -3.88 -5.10
C ASP A 27 0.96 -3.96 -5.21
N GLY A 28 0.38 -5.12 -4.88
CA GLY A 28 -1.07 -5.36 -4.99
C GLY A 28 -1.57 -5.72 -6.39
N TYR A 29 -0.71 -5.82 -7.42
CA TYR A 29 -1.12 -6.18 -8.78
C TYR A 29 -1.91 -7.49 -8.84
N SER A 30 -3.04 -7.46 -9.56
CA SER A 30 -3.82 -8.62 -9.97
C SER A 30 -4.34 -8.44 -11.39
N SER A 31 -4.49 -9.53 -12.11
CA SER A 31 -5.04 -9.52 -13.47
C SER A 31 -5.68 -10.87 -13.80
N THR A 32 -7.00 -10.87 -14.00
CA THR A 32 -7.78 -12.03 -14.43
C THR A 32 -7.49 -12.41 -15.88
N GLU A 33 -7.26 -11.40 -16.72
CA GLU A 33 -6.84 -11.53 -18.12
C GLU A 33 -5.37 -11.95 -18.25
N GLY A 34 -4.56 -11.66 -17.22
CA GLY A 34 -3.13 -11.97 -17.15
C GLY A 34 -2.24 -11.03 -17.95
N ILE A 35 -0.95 -11.36 -17.98
CA ILE A 35 0.09 -10.74 -18.81
C ILE A 35 0.52 -11.78 -19.83
N ARG A 36 0.38 -11.46 -21.12
CA ARG A 36 0.89 -12.31 -22.20
C ARG A 36 2.29 -11.85 -22.59
N ILE A 37 3.26 -12.74 -22.46
CA ILE A 37 4.63 -12.54 -22.93
C ILE A 37 4.78 -13.35 -24.22
N ASN A 38 5.07 -12.67 -25.32
CA ASN A 38 5.31 -13.31 -26.61
C ASN A 38 6.81 -13.27 -26.91
N GLY A 39 7.44 -14.44 -26.99
CA GLY A 39 8.83 -14.58 -27.41
C GLY A 39 8.90 -14.97 -28.88
N ARG A 40 9.74 -14.31 -29.67
CA ARG A 40 10.02 -14.71 -31.05
C ARG A 40 11.49 -14.59 -31.34
N ALA A 41 12.10 -15.67 -31.82
CA ALA A 41 13.46 -15.68 -32.30
C ALA A 41 13.44 -15.80 -33.83
N PHE A 42 14.34 -15.04 -34.46
CA PHE A 42 14.51 -15.01 -35.91
C PHE A 42 15.96 -15.33 -36.22
N LEU A 43 16.18 -16.11 -37.27
CA LEU A 43 17.49 -16.50 -37.70
C LEU A 43 17.71 -16.04 -39.13
N TYR A 44 18.73 -15.20 -39.29
CA TYR A 44 19.06 -14.56 -40.56
C TYR A 44 20.34 -15.16 -41.13
N THR A 45 20.41 -15.23 -42.45
CA THR A 45 21.67 -15.48 -43.16
C THR A 45 22.60 -14.28 -43.03
N SER A 46 23.86 -14.44 -43.42
CA SER A 46 24.86 -13.36 -43.44
C SER A 46 24.47 -12.17 -44.33
N ILE A 47 23.56 -12.39 -45.28
CA ILE A 47 23.02 -11.35 -46.17
C ILE A 47 21.66 -10.82 -45.70
N GLY A 48 21.25 -11.11 -44.45
CA GLY A 48 20.04 -10.57 -43.84
C GLY A 48 18.73 -11.23 -44.30
N VAL A 49 18.80 -12.39 -44.96
CA VAL A 49 17.59 -13.14 -45.35
C VAL A 49 17.12 -13.99 -44.16
N ASN A 50 15.87 -13.82 -43.74
CA ASN A 50 15.28 -14.68 -42.71
C ASN A 50 15.16 -16.11 -43.25
N TYR A 51 15.81 -17.08 -42.60
CA TYR A 51 15.73 -18.48 -42.99
C TYR A 51 14.97 -19.35 -41.98
N GLY A 52 14.59 -18.79 -40.82
CA GLY A 52 13.82 -19.51 -39.83
C GLY A 52 13.36 -18.62 -38.68
N ASN A 53 12.20 -18.95 -38.14
CA ASN A 53 11.70 -18.34 -36.92
C ASN A 53 11.05 -19.38 -36.01
N VAL A 54 11.17 -19.16 -34.71
CA VAL A 54 10.40 -19.87 -33.68
C VAL A 54 9.73 -18.84 -32.80
N GLY A 55 8.52 -19.12 -32.37
CA GLY A 55 7.80 -18.26 -31.45
C GLY A 55 7.02 -19.09 -30.44
N ASP A 56 6.92 -18.56 -29.23
CA ASP A 56 6.10 -19.12 -28.17
C ASP A 56 5.48 -17.99 -27.35
N SER A 57 4.42 -18.31 -26.61
CA SER A 57 3.76 -17.36 -25.73
C SER A 57 3.52 -17.95 -24.35
N MET A 58 3.86 -17.19 -23.32
CA MET A 58 3.52 -17.50 -21.94
C MET A 58 2.42 -16.55 -21.47
N LEU A 59 1.39 -17.11 -20.84
CA LEU A 59 0.36 -16.33 -20.15
C LEU A 59 0.58 -16.44 -18.64
N VAL A 60 0.97 -15.33 -18.02
CA VAL A 60 1.13 -15.24 -16.57
C VAL A 60 -0.16 -14.65 -16.00
N LYS A 61 -0.93 -15.45 -15.28
CA LYS A 61 -2.12 -14.97 -14.55
C LYS A 61 -1.78 -14.82 -13.08
N VAL A 62 -2.03 -13.63 -12.55
CA VAL A 62 -1.99 -13.37 -11.11
C VAL A 62 -3.42 -13.12 -10.68
N ILE A 63 -4.12 -14.20 -10.36
CA ILE A 63 -5.48 -14.13 -9.85
C ILE A 63 -5.36 -14.05 -8.34
N LYS A 64 -5.72 -12.89 -7.81
CA LYS A 64 -5.98 -12.79 -6.38
C LYS A 64 -7.36 -13.39 -6.12
N PRO A 65 -7.53 -14.34 -5.19
CA PRO A 65 -8.86 -14.69 -4.72
C PRO A 65 -9.56 -13.40 -4.28
N LEU A 66 -10.86 -13.26 -4.56
CA LEU A 66 -11.64 -12.26 -3.84
C LEU A 66 -11.46 -12.57 -2.37
N SER A 67 -10.75 -11.67 -1.71
CA SER A 67 -10.41 -11.79 -0.32
C SER A 67 -11.69 -11.53 0.48
N ASP A 68 -12.13 -12.51 1.26
CA ASP A 68 -13.06 -12.25 2.37
C ASP A 68 -12.40 -11.44 3.50
N PHE A 69 -11.11 -11.07 3.30
CA PHE A 69 -10.34 -10.21 4.16
C PHE A 69 -10.52 -8.74 3.78
N TYR A 70 -11.44 -8.08 4.47
CA TYR A 70 -11.69 -6.65 4.37
C TYR A 70 -11.48 -6.03 5.76
N PRO A 71 -10.59 -5.03 5.91
CA PRO A 71 -10.56 -4.21 7.12
C PRO A 71 -11.77 -3.27 7.12
N ASP A 72 -12.43 -3.12 8.27
CA ASP A 72 -13.55 -2.22 8.48
C ASP A 72 -13.16 -1.25 9.59
N ALA A 73 -12.71 -0.06 9.18
CA ALA A 73 -12.32 1.01 10.08
C ALA A 73 -13.57 1.76 10.54
N VAL A 74 -13.63 2.03 11.83
CA VAL A 74 -14.75 2.71 12.46
C VAL A 74 -14.22 3.96 13.14
N ASP A 75 -14.92 5.08 12.95
CA ASP A 75 -14.53 6.35 13.54
C ASP A 75 -14.33 6.26 15.06
N ASP A 76 -13.29 6.93 15.54
CA ASP A 76 -12.87 6.93 16.93
C ASP A 76 -13.14 8.29 17.59
N TYR A 77 -13.54 8.24 18.86
CA TYR A 77 -13.81 9.43 19.65
C TYR A 77 -13.10 9.34 21.00
N PHE A 78 -12.09 10.18 21.18
CA PHE A 78 -11.35 10.32 22.44
C PHE A 78 -11.67 11.67 23.08
N THR A 79 -12.06 11.65 24.35
CA THR A 79 -12.41 12.85 25.12
C THR A 79 -11.46 13.07 26.28
N SER A 80 -11.38 14.31 26.77
CA SER A 80 -10.51 14.68 27.89
C SER A 80 -9.05 14.31 27.64
N VAL A 81 -8.59 14.49 26.40
CA VAL A 81 -7.19 14.31 26.03
C VAL A 81 -6.38 15.50 26.52
N SER A 82 -5.18 15.23 27.06
CA SER A 82 -4.32 16.28 27.61
C SER A 82 -4.04 17.36 26.57
N LYS A 83 -3.98 18.61 27.04
CA LYS A 83 -3.65 19.80 26.21
C LYS A 83 -2.15 20.01 26.01
N SER A 84 -1.30 19.30 26.74
CA SER A 84 0.13 19.60 26.79
C SER A 84 1.03 18.37 26.93
N GLN A 85 0.44 17.18 27.08
CA GLN A 85 1.19 15.95 27.22
C GLN A 85 0.81 14.94 26.13
N PRO A 86 1.77 14.17 25.63
CA PRO A 86 1.49 13.06 24.72
C PRO A 86 0.50 12.06 25.35
N THR A 87 -0.47 11.62 24.55
CA THR A 87 -1.48 10.65 24.93
C THR A 87 -1.45 9.47 23.98
N THR A 88 -1.49 8.25 24.51
CA THR A 88 -1.60 7.03 23.70
C THR A 88 -3.06 6.74 23.38
N LEU A 89 -3.39 6.60 22.10
CA LEU A 89 -4.73 6.33 21.58
C LEU A 89 -4.76 4.94 20.93
N ASP A 90 -5.81 4.17 21.25
CA ASP A 90 -6.05 2.84 20.68
C ASP A 90 -7.11 2.93 19.57
N ILE A 91 -6.66 3.35 18.39
CA ILE A 91 -7.51 3.67 17.23
C ILE A 91 -7.98 2.44 16.45
N LEU A 92 -7.59 1.23 16.87
CA LEU A 92 -8.00 -0.02 16.22
C LEU A 92 -8.93 -0.84 17.12
N ALA A 93 -9.35 -0.29 18.27
CA ALA A 93 -10.05 -1.05 19.31
C ALA A 93 -11.48 -1.44 18.89
N ASN A 94 -12.15 -0.60 18.10
CA ASN A 94 -13.50 -0.77 17.57
C ASN A 94 -13.53 -1.33 16.13
N ASP A 95 -12.37 -1.41 15.47
CA ASP A 95 -12.22 -1.89 14.10
C ASP A 95 -12.44 -3.39 13.96
N ARG A 96 -12.84 -3.80 12.76
CA ARG A 96 -13.04 -5.22 12.43
C ARG A 96 -12.10 -5.65 11.32
N PHE A 97 -11.47 -6.79 11.52
CA PHE A 97 -10.50 -7.37 10.60
C PHE A 97 -11.02 -8.73 10.12
N LYS A 98 -12.09 -8.73 9.32
CA LYS A 98 -12.75 -9.97 8.90
C LYS A 98 -11.71 -10.88 8.23
N GLY A 99 -11.58 -12.11 8.73
CA GLY A 99 -10.60 -13.11 8.28
C GLY A 99 -9.11 -12.73 8.43
N PHE A 100 -8.77 -11.52 8.89
CA PHE A 100 -7.39 -11.08 9.16
C PHE A 100 -7.02 -11.16 10.65
N ALA A 101 -7.89 -11.73 11.48
CA ALA A 101 -7.69 -11.83 12.93
C ALA A 101 -6.38 -12.54 13.35
N THR A 102 -5.80 -13.39 12.51
CA THR A 102 -4.55 -14.12 12.80
C THR A 102 -3.30 -13.53 12.13
N ARG A 103 -3.42 -12.43 11.38
CA ARG A 103 -2.31 -11.80 10.62
C ARG A 103 -2.27 -10.28 10.80
N GLN A 104 -2.69 -9.82 11.97
CA GLN A 104 -2.82 -8.38 12.24
C GLN A 104 -1.47 -7.64 12.22
N ASP A 105 -0.37 -8.36 12.32
CA ASP A 105 1.02 -7.89 12.16
C ASP A 105 1.36 -7.51 10.70
N GLU A 106 0.61 -8.01 9.72
CA GLU A 106 0.78 -7.66 8.31
C GLU A 106 0.01 -6.39 7.89
N LEU A 107 -0.78 -5.81 8.79
CA LEU A 107 -1.53 -4.59 8.54
C LEU A 107 -0.62 -3.37 8.49
N ARG A 108 -0.83 -2.53 7.48
CA ARG A 108 -0.21 -1.20 7.39
C ARG A 108 -1.24 -0.16 7.81
N VAL A 109 -0.80 0.79 8.62
CA VAL A 109 -1.63 1.93 9.04
C VAL A 109 -0.92 3.20 8.62
N ASP A 110 -1.57 3.97 7.75
CA ASP A 110 -1.11 5.28 7.32
C ASP A 110 -1.91 6.35 8.06
N ILE A 111 -1.22 7.26 8.75
CA ILE A 111 -1.85 8.40 9.43
C ILE A 111 -1.83 9.61 8.50
N THR A 112 -2.97 10.28 8.38
CA THR A 112 -3.12 11.53 7.63
C THR A 112 -3.67 12.60 8.59
N PRO A 113 -2.80 13.48 9.12
CA PRO A 113 -3.23 14.63 9.90
C PRO A 113 -4.16 15.53 9.08
N TRP A 114 -5.13 16.18 9.71
CA TRP A 114 -5.94 17.17 9.02
C TRP A 114 -5.10 18.41 8.70
N GLU A 115 -5.43 19.11 7.61
CA GLU A 115 -4.71 20.28 7.06
C GLU A 115 -4.43 21.39 8.08
N HIS A 116 -5.23 21.50 9.14
CA HIS A 116 -5.06 22.51 10.19
C HIS A 116 -4.64 21.93 11.55
N SER A 117 -4.36 20.63 11.60
CA SER A 117 -3.75 19.99 12.76
C SER A 117 -2.28 20.41 12.83
N ASP A 118 -1.86 20.87 13.99
CA ASP A 118 -0.48 21.10 14.37
C ASP A 118 0.03 20.05 15.36
N ALA A 119 -0.76 19.00 15.61
CA ALA A 119 -0.38 17.89 16.45
C ALA A 119 0.65 17.00 15.76
N THR A 120 1.53 16.41 16.56
CA THR A 120 2.41 15.35 16.09
C THR A 120 1.75 14.01 16.38
N ILE A 121 1.49 13.24 15.32
CA ILE A 121 0.77 11.97 15.42
C ILE A 121 1.67 10.86 14.90
N THR A 122 2.05 9.94 15.78
CA THR A 122 3.00 8.87 15.46
C THR A 122 2.36 7.51 15.68
N TRP A 123 2.39 6.66 14.64
CA TRP A 123 1.96 5.27 14.72
C TRP A 123 3.09 4.38 15.25
N ASP A 124 2.81 3.58 16.28
CA ASP A 124 3.68 2.49 16.75
C ASP A 124 3.16 1.16 16.19
N PRO A 125 3.82 0.55 15.18
CA PRO A 125 3.38 -0.69 14.58
C PRO A 125 3.54 -1.91 15.50
N VAL A 126 4.40 -1.82 16.53
CA VAL A 126 4.63 -2.93 17.48
C VAL A 126 3.54 -2.95 18.53
N ARG A 127 3.24 -1.79 19.11
CA ARG A 127 2.16 -1.65 20.11
C ARG A 127 0.78 -1.54 19.49
N ARG A 128 0.72 -1.22 18.19
CA ARG A 128 -0.49 -0.95 17.42
C ARG A 128 -1.33 0.17 18.01
N LYS A 129 -0.65 1.24 18.41
CA LYS A 129 -1.27 2.42 19.01
C LYS A 129 -0.70 3.68 18.38
N VAL A 130 -1.48 4.76 18.47
CA VAL A 130 -1.03 6.09 18.09
C VAL A 130 -0.55 6.81 19.35
N THR A 131 0.59 7.48 19.26
CA THR A 131 0.96 8.55 20.19
C THR A 131 0.52 9.87 19.58
N TYR A 132 -0.44 10.52 20.22
CA TYR A 132 -0.93 11.85 19.89
C TYR A 132 -0.23 12.87 20.81
N GLU A 133 0.56 13.76 20.23
CA GLU A 133 1.17 14.88 20.93
C GLU A 133 0.47 16.18 20.50
N PRO A 134 -0.24 16.86 21.41
CA PRO A 134 -0.96 18.09 21.09
C PRO A 134 -0.03 19.14 20.49
N GLY A 135 -0.51 19.82 19.44
CA GLY A 135 0.17 20.96 18.86
C GLY A 135 0.10 22.22 19.73
N PHE A 136 0.46 23.37 19.15
CA PHE A 136 0.37 24.64 19.85
C PHE A 136 -1.09 25.10 19.97
N ILE A 137 -1.63 25.01 21.19
CA ILE A 137 -3.04 25.35 21.47
C ILE A 137 -3.33 26.87 21.43
N GLY A 138 -2.34 27.72 21.14
CA GLY A 138 -2.50 29.16 21.08
C GLY A 138 -2.50 29.83 22.46
N ALA A 139 -2.23 31.13 22.50
CA ALA A 139 -2.15 31.92 23.74
C ALA A 139 -3.49 31.96 24.53
N TYR A 140 -4.60 31.59 23.91
CA TYR A 140 -5.93 31.60 24.50
C TYR A 140 -6.45 30.22 24.91
N GLY A 141 -5.70 29.13 24.66
CA GLY A 141 -6.11 27.79 25.13
C GLY A 141 -7.35 27.21 24.43
N LEU A 142 -7.71 27.72 23.24
CA LEU A 142 -9.05 27.56 22.65
C LEU A 142 -9.22 26.45 21.59
N ARG A 143 -8.23 25.57 21.33
CA ARG A 143 -8.50 24.40 20.46
C ARG A 143 -9.32 23.36 21.23
N PRO A 144 -10.62 23.18 20.93
CA PRO A 144 -11.45 22.23 21.67
C PRO A 144 -11.06 20.78 21.37
N GLY A 145 -10.33 20.56 20.29
CA GLY A 145 -9.94 19.24 19.84
C GLY A 145 -9.13 19.29 18.55
N ASP A 146 -8.94 18.10 18.00
CA ASP A 146 -8.25 17.87 16.74
C ASP A 146 -8.86 16.64 16.04
N GLN A 147 -8.57 16.49 14.76
CA GLN A 147 -9.02 15.36 13.97
C GLN A 147 -7.93 14.92 13.00
N PHE A 148 -7.88 13.62 12.75
CA PHE A 148 -7.02 13.04 11.72
C PHE A 148 -7.65 11.77 11.17
N ALA A 149 -7.27 11.40 9.95
CA ALA A 149 -7.68 10.14 9.36
C ALA A 149 -6.59 9.09 9.55
N TYR A 150 -7.00 7.83 9.65
CA TYR A 150 -6.10 6.68 9.50
C TYR A 150 -6.62 5.76 8.41
N THR A 151 -5.70 5.21 7.61
CA THR A 151 -6.04 4.26 6.56
C THR A 151 -5.41 2.92 6.91
N ILE A 152 -6.23 1.89 7.05
CA ILE A 152 -5.78 0.51 7.21
C ILE A 152 -5.61 -0.07 5.81
N ARG A 153 -4.42 -0.61 5.52
CA ARG A 153 -4.11 -1.33 4.29
C ARG A 153 -3.69 -2.76 4.59
N THR A 154 -4.30 -3.69 3.89
CA THR A 154 -3.88 -5.09 3.87
C THR A 154 -2.75 -5.29 2.83
N PRO A 155 -1.90 -6.32 2.98
CA PRO A 155 -0.90 -6.71 1.96
C PRO A 155 -1.51 -7.00 0.59
N ASP A 156 -2.80 -7.31 0.65
CA ASP A 156 -3.61 -7.70 -0.46
C ASP A 156 -4.20 -6.46 -1.21
N GLY A 157 -3.90 -5.25 -0.73
CA GLY A 157 -4.17 -3.98 -1.39
C GLY A 157 -5.56 -3.41 -1.08
N GLN A 158 -6.36 -4.08 -0.26
CA GLN A 158 -7.60 -3.51 0.24
C GLN A 158 -7.32 -2.44 1.29
N ALA A 159 -8.16 -1.42 1.30
CA ALA A 159 -8.02 -0.28 2.20
C ALA A 159 -9.38 0.19 2.69
N THR A 160 -9.39 0.64 3.94
CA THR A 160 -10.51 1.34 4.57
C THR A 160 -9.95 2.50 5.39
N GLN A 161 -10.80 3.48 5.71
CA GLN A 161 -10.40 4.69 6.41
C GLN A 161 -11.40 4.99 7.53
N GLY A 162 -10.85 5.37 8.69
CA GLY A 162 -11.60 5.93 9.80
C GLY A 162 -11.10 7.32 10.15
N ILE A 163 -11.95 8.09 10.83
CA ILE A 163 -11.62 9.40 11.38
C ILE A 163 -11.48 9.29 12.89
N VAL A 164 -10.38 9.82 13.42
CA VAL A 164 -10.17 9.99 14.85
C VAL A 164 -10.51 11.41 15.23
N THR A 165 -11.46 11.58 16.15
CA THR A 165 -11.76 12.85 16.81
C THR A 165 -11.16 12.85 18.21
N VAL A 166 -10.33 13.84 18.49
CA VAL A 166 -9.75 14.12 19.79
C VAL A 166 -10.41 15.36 20.37
N ILE A 167 -10.92 15.28 21.59
CA ILE A 167 -11.47 16.41 22.35
C ILE A 167 -10.58 16.63 23.56
N HIS A 168 -10.03 17.84 23.68
CA HIS A 168 -9.12 18.20 24.76
C HIS A 168 -9.85 18.43 26.10
N GLU A 169 -9.13 18.26 27.20
CA GLU A 169 -9.64 18.55 28.56
C GLU A 169 -10.23 19.96 28.69
N GLY A 170 -11.43 20.06 29.30
CA GLY A 170 -12.09 21.34 29.54
C GLY A 170 -12.65 22.04 28.29
N ALA A 171 -12.88 21.30 27.20
CA ALA A 171 -13.52 21.80 25.98
C ALA A 171 -15.05 21.63 25.95
N MET A 172 -15.69 21.35 27.11
CA MET A 172 -17.15 21.22 27.26
C MET A 172 -17.76 22.42 27.96
#